data_AF-A0A2V1E308-F1
#
_entry.id   AF-A0A2V1E308-F1
#
_cell.length_a   1.000
_cell.length_b   1.000
_cell.length_c   1.000
_cell.angle_alpha   90.00
_cell.angle_beta   90.00
_cell.angle_gamma   90.00
#
_symmetry.space_group_name_H-M   'P 1'
#
loop_
_entity.id
_entity.type
_entity.pdbx_description
1 polymer ?
#
loop_
_entity_poly.entity_id
_entity_poly.type
_entity_poly.pdbx_seq_one_letter_code
_entity_poly.pdbx_strand_id
1 'polypeptide(L)'
;MTVWLWAVGLGAGAFFGRAALVAIRRSGGGAGALGRGYYKGGFEPKMTRREAALILEMPERGITKELLRKKHRALMLNNHPDRGGSPYLATKVNEAKELLEKEVK
;
A
#
# COMPACT_ATOMS: atom_id res chain seq x y z
N MET A 1 27.24 47.48 -12.25
CA MET A 1 27.48 46.20 -11.56
C MET A 1 26.23 45.70 -10.82
N THR A 2 25.04 45.77 -11.43
CA THR A 2 23.77 45.45 -10.74
C THR A 2 22.99 44.31 -11.41
N VAL A 3 23.28 43.99 -12.67
CA VAL A 3 22.57 42.96 -13.46
C VAL A 3 22.93 41.54 -13.03
N TRP A 4 24.17 41.31 -12.57
CA TRP A 4 24.64 39.98 -12.13
C TRP A 4 23.96 39.49 -10.84
N LEU A 5 23.61 40.40 -9.93
CA LEU A 5 22.94 40.04 -8.68
C LEU A 5 21.53 39.49 -8.90
N TRP A 6 20.79 40.07 -9.85
CA TRP A 6 19.46 39.57 -10.25
C TRP A 6 19.55 38.22 -10.97
N ALA A 7 20.53 38.04 -11.87
CA ALA A 7 20.71 36.78 -12.61
C ALA A 7 21.08 35.60 -11.69
N VAL A 8 21.96 35.84 -10.71
CA VAL A 8 22.35 34.82 -9.71
C VAL A 8 21.17 34.49 -8.79
N GLY A 9 20.42 35.51 -8.35
CA GLY A 9 19.23 35.32 -7.50
C GLY A 9 18.13 34.49 -8.18
N LEU A 10 17.84 34.77 -9.46
CA LEU A 10 16.85 34.01 -10.24
C LEU A 10 17.30 32.55 -10.49
N GLY A 11 18.60 32.35 -10.77
CA GLY A 11 19.17 31.01 -10.95
C GLY A 11 19.10 30.15 -9.68
N ALA A 12 19.44 30.74 -8.52
CA ALA A 12 19.36 30.04 -7.24
C ALA A 12 17.91 29.66 -6.87
N GLY A 13 16.96 30.59 -7.05
CA GLY A 13 15.54 30.32 -6.80
C GLY A 13 14.98 29.18 -7.66
N ALA A 14 15.33 29.14 -8.96
CA ALA A 14 14.92 28.08 -9.87
C ALA A 14 15.53 26.71 -9.49
N PHE A 15 16.80 26.68 -9.08
CA PHE A 15 17.47 25.45 -8.68
C PHE A 15 16.88 24.88 -7.39
N PHE A 16 16.76 25.69 -6.33
CA PHE A 16 16.19 25.24 -5.06
C PHE A 16 14.69 24.95 -5.17
N GLY A 17 13.93 25.72 -5.95
CA GLY A 17 12.53 25.43 -6.23
C GLY A 17 12.33 24.09 -6.95
N ARG A 18 13.17 23.78 -7.95
CA ARG A 18 13.15 22.48 -8.65
C ARG A 18 13.60 21.35 -7.75
N ALA A 19 14.66 21.54 -6.95
CA ALA A 19 15.13 20.55 -6.00
C ALA A 19 14.05 20.21 -4.95
N ALA A 20 13.37 21.23 -4.42
CA ALA A 20 12.26 21.05 -3.48
C ALA A 20 11.07 20.32 -4.13
N LEU A 21 10.68 20.69 -5.36
CA LEU A 21 9.60 20.01 -6.09
C LEU A 21 9.93 18.53 -6.33
N VAL A 22 11.17 18.23 -6.72
CA VAL A 22 11.64 16.85 -6.95
C VAL A 22 11.68 16.08 -5.63
N ALA A 23 12.10 16.69 -4.53
CA ALA A 23 12.08 16.07 -3.20
C ALA A 23 10.64 15.73 -2.76
N ILE A 24 9.68 16.64 -2.95
CA ILE A 24 8.26 16.41 -2.64
C ILE A 24 7.66 15.32 -3.54
N ARG A 25 8.00 15.28 -4.82
CA ARG A 25 7.54 14.19 -5.72
C ARG A 25 8.18 12.85 -5.39
N ARG A 26 9.44 12.85 -4.95
CA ARG A 26 10.19 11.64 -4.62
C ARG A 26 9.84 11.10 -3.22
N SER A 27 9.34 11.95 -2.32
CA SER A 27 8.97 11.54 -0.96
C SER A 27 7.70 10.69 -0.90
N GLY A 28 6.98 10.46 -2.01
CA GLY A 28 5.83 9.54 -2.05
C GLY A 28 4.69 9.87 -1.08
N GLY A 29 4.74 11.03 -0.42
CA GLY A 29 3.88 11.41 0.71
C GLY A 29 2.72 12.31 0.33
N GLY A 30 2.26 12.28 -0.93
CA GLY A 30 1.09 13.01 -1.37
C GLY A 30 -0.20 12.37 -0.85
N ALA A 31 -0.99 13.11 -0.07
CA ALA A 31 -2.35 12.79 0.41
C ALA A 31 -2.56 11.48 1.22
N GLY A 32 -1.66 10.50 1.16
CA GLY A 32 -1.70 9.28 1.98
C GLY A 32 -1.11 9.45 3.38
N ALA A 33 -0.43 10.58 3.64
CA ALA A 33 0.11 10.92 4.97
C ALA A 33 -0.99 11.33 5.97
N LEU A 34 -2.15 11.76 5.47
CA LEU A 34 -3.38 11.76 6.26
C LEU A 34 -3.86 10.31 6.26
N GLY A 35 -3.35 9.52 7.21
CA GLY A 35 -3.57 8.08 7.26
C GLY A 35 -5.02 7.73 6.96
N ARG A 36 -5.24 6.78 6.04
CA ARG A 36 -6.58 6.20 5.85
C ARG A 36 -7.06 5.77 7.22
N GLY A 37 -8.21 6.29 7.63
CA GLY A 37 -8.85 5.84 8.86
C GLY A 37 -8.93 4.31 8.86
N TYR A 38 -8.50 3.69 9.95
CA TYR A 38 -8.63 2.25 10.13
C TYR A 38 -10.10 1.86 10.03
N TYR A 39 -10.37 0.69 9.46
CA TYR A 39 -11.70 0.10 9.53
C TYR A 39 -12.03 -0.13 11.01
N LYS A 40 -13.22 0.31 11.42
CA LYS A 40 -13.69 0.12 12.80
C LYS A 40 -14.28 -1.28 12.93
N GLY A 41 -13.97 -1.96 14.03
CA GLY A 41 -14.46 -3.30 14.33
C GLY A 41 -13.38 -4.38 14.18
N GLY A 42 -13.79 -5.64 14.35
CA GLY A 42 -12.97 -6.82 14.08
C GLY A 42 -13.27 -7.43 12.72
N PHE A 43 -12.75 -8.64 12.50
CA PHE A 43 -13.12 -9.43 11.33
C PHE A 43 -14.60 -9.85 11.39
N GLU A 44 -15.18 -10.05 10.23
CA GLU A 44 -16.53 -10.58 10.10
C GLU A 44 -16.59 -12.02 10.66
N PRO A 45 -17.72 -12.44 11.26
CA PRO A 45 -17.88 -13.80 11.80
C PRO A 45 -17.69 -14.89 10.76
N LYS A 46 -17.95 -14.58 9.49
CA LYS A 46 -17.76 -15.45 8.34
C LYS A 46 -17.04 -14.68 7.25
N MET A 47 -15.97 -15.25 6.72
CA MET A 47 -15.18 -14.63 5.65
C MET A 47 -16.08 -14.33 4.43
N THR A 48 -16.11 -13.06 4.01
CA THR A 48 -16.82 -12.63 2.81
C THR A 48 -15.83 -12.27 1.70
N ARG A 49 -16.32 -12.23 0.46
CA ARG A 49 -15.52 -11.82 -0.70
C ARG A 49 -14.92 -10.41 -0.51
N ARG A 50 -15.71 -9.49 0.06
CA ARG A 50 -15.28 -8.11 0.33
C ARG A 50 -14.17 -8.09 1.38
N GLU A 51 -14.36 -8.79 2.49
CA GLU A 51 -13.32 -8.90 3.54
C GLU A 51 -12.05 -9.55 2.98
N ALA A 52 -12.16 -10.63 2.22
CA ALA A 52 -11.02 -11.32 1.63
C ALA A 52 -10.22 -10.41 0.67
N ALA A 53 -10.92 -9.62 -0.16
CA ALA A 53 -10.30 -8.65 -1.06
C ALA A 53 -9.58 -7.54 -0.28
N LEU A 54 -10.17 -7.07 0.82
CA LEU A 54 -9.55 -6.08 1.72
C LEU A 54 -8.29 -6.63 2.41
N ILE A 55 -8.36 -7.86 2.94
CA ILE A 55 -7.22 -8.52 3.60
C ILE A 55 -6.04 -8.71 2.64
N LEU A 56 -6.31 -9.13 1.41
CA LEU A 56 -5.28 -9.41 0.41
C LEU A 56 -4.85 -8.18 -0.41
N GLU A 57 -5.36 -6.99 -0.05
CA GLU A 57 -5.11 -5.72 -0.74
C GLU A 57 -5.33 -5.83 -2.26
N MET A 58 -6.46 -6.38 -2.65
CA MET A 58 -6.78 -6.62 -4.05
C MET A 58 -8.17 -6.08 -4.40
N PRO A 59 -8.42 -5.72 -5.67
CA PRO A 59 -9.75 -5.32 -6.10
C PRO A 59 -10.73 -6.50 -6.02
N GLU A 60 -12.01 -6.22 -5.75
CA GLU A 60 -13.05 -7.26 -5.72
C GLU A 60 -13.26 -7.94 -7.08
N ARG A 61 -12.91 -7.25 -8.18
CA ARG A 61 -13.07 -7.71 -9.57
C ARG A 61 -11.72 -7.86 -10.26
N GLY A 62 -11.67 -8.72 -11.29
CA GLY A 62 -10.46 -8.92 -12.09
C GLY A 62 -9.35 -9.67 -11.33
N ILE A 63 -9.71 -10.50 -10.36
CA ILE A 63 -8.77 -11.29 -9.59
C ILE A 63 -8.25 -12.43 -10.48
N THR A 64 -6.94 -12.47 -10.68
CA THR A 64 -6.26 -13.58 -11.37
C THR A 64 -5.57 -14.50 -10.37
N LYS A 65 -5.42 -15.77 -10.72
CA LYS A 65 -4.78 -16.78 -9.85
C LYS A 65 -3.34 -16.42 -9.50
N GLU A 66 -2.62 -15.82 -10.45
CA GLU A 66 -1.25 -15.35 -10.24
C GLU A 66 -1.18 -14.20 -9.23
N LEU A 67 -2.08 -13.21 -9.36
CA LEU A 67 -2.14 -12.09 -8.43
C LEU A 67 -2.49 -12.56 -7.02
N LEU A 68 -3.46 -13.48 -6.90
CA LEU A 68 -3.86 -14.07 -5.62
C LEU A 68 -2.67 -14.75 -4.93
N ARG A 69 -1.94 -15.62 -5.65
CA ARG A 69 -0.74 -16.30 -5.11
C ARG A 69 0.35 -15.32 -4.70
N LYS A 70 0.60 -14.28 -5.52
CA LYS A 70 1.61 -13.27 -5.24
C LYS A 70 1.29 -12.47 -3.97
N LYS A 71 0.05 -11.99 -3.84
CA LYS A 71 -0.41 -11.21 -2.69
C LYS A 71 -0.46 -12.04 -1.41
N HIS A 72 -1.01 -13.25 -1.47
CA HIS A 72 -1.03 -14.18 -0.34
C HIS A 72 0.38 -14.50 0.17
N ARG A 73 1.32 -14.84 -0.74
CA ARG A 73 2.71 -15.12 -0.36
C ARG A 73 3.38 -13.91 0.32
N ALA A 74 3.20 -12.71 -0.23
CA ALA A 74 3.78 -11.50 0.33
C ALA A 74 3.24 -11.21 1.75
N LEU A 75 1.92 -11.32 1.94
CA LEU A 75 1.29 -11.10 3.25
C LEU A 75 1.66 -12.17 4.26
N MET A 76 1.68 -13.45 3.88
CA MET A 76 2.06 -14.52 4.80
C MET A 76 3.52 -14.46 5.22
N LEU A 77 4.44 -14.05 4.33
CA LEU A 77 5.85 -13.89 4.72
C LEU A 77 6.05 -12.87 5.85
N ASN A 78 5.20 -11.84 5.90
CA ASN A 78 5.24 -10.79 6.91
C ASN A 78 4.45 -11.17 8.18
N ASN A 79 3.42 -12.00 8.05
CA ASN A 79 2.52 -12.36 9.16
C ASN A 79 2.72 -13.79 9.68
N HIS A 80 3.76 -14.49 9.24
CA HIS A 80 3.97 -15.90 9.60
C HIS A 80 4.21 -16.05 11.12
N PRO A 81 3.54 -17.01 11.80
CA PRO A 81 3.72 -17.22 13.25
C PRO A 81 5.17 -17.50 13.65
N ASP A 82 5.87 -18.33 12.88
CA ASP A 82 7.29 -18.65 13.11
C ASP A 82 8.24 -17.44 12.98
N ARG A 83 7.75 -16.32 12.45
CA ARG A 83 8.48 -15.06 12.34
C ARG A 83 7.98 -13.99 13.32
N GLY A 84 7.24 -14.41 14.36
CA GLY A 84 6.63 -13.51 15.34
C GLY A 84 5.30 -12.89 14.90
N GLY A 85 4.70 -13.38 13.80
CA GLY A 85 3.37 -12.98 13.38
C GLY A 85 2.26 -13.58 14.26
N SER A 86 1.06 -13.01 14.20
CA SER A 86 -0.08 -13.53 14.95
C SER A 86 -0.67 -14.78 14.27
N PRO A 87 -0.82 -15.91 14.98
CA PRO A 87 -1.52 -17.08 14.46
C PRO A 87 -2.93 -16.76 13.95
N TYR A 88 -3.64 -15.86 14.64
CA TYR A 88 -4.98 -15.45 14.24
C TYR A 88 -5.00 -14.70 12.91
N LEU A 89 -4.08 -13.75 12.72
CA LEU A 89 -3.97 -13.01 11.45
C LEU A 89 -3.55 -13.92 10.30
N ALA A 90 -2.61 -14.83 10.54
CA ALA A 90 -2.21 -15.85 9.57
C ALA A 90 -3.40 -16.71 9.12
N THR A 91 -4.26 -17.14 10.04
CA THR A 91 -5.49 -17.87 9.72
C THR A 91 -6.43 -17.03 8.86
N LYS A 92 -6.67 -15.76 9.21
CA LYS A 92 -7.55 -14.88 8.40
C LYS A 92 -7.00 -14.64 6.98
N VAL A 93 -5.68 -14.55 6.81
CA VAL A 93 -5.05 -14.44 5.49
C VAL A 93 -5.24 -15.73 4.67
N ASN A 94 -5.15 -16.90 5.31
CA ASN A 94 -5.40 -18.18 4.66
C ASN A 94 -6.88 -18.36 4.28
N GLU A 95 -7.81 -18.01 5.17
CA GLU A 95 -9.25 -18.01 4.89
C GLU A 95 -9.59 -17.13 3.67
N ALA A 96 -9.00 -15.93 3.59
CA ALA A 96 -9.21 -15.02 2.47
C ALA A 96 -8.73 -15.63 1.14
N LYS A 97 -7.57 -16.30 1.16
CA LYS A 97 -7.02 -16.99 -0.01
C LYS A 97 -7.90 -18.16 -0.43
N GLU A 98 -8.36 -18.99 0.49
CA GLU A 98 -9.24 -20.13 0.20
C GLU A 98 -10.59 -19.72 -0.36
N LEU A 99 -11.17 -18.61 0.12
CA LEU A 99 -12.43 -18.11 -0.40
C LEU A 99 -12.28 -17.66 -1.86
N LEU A 100 -11.29 -16.80 -2.14
CA LEU A 100 -11.09 -16.27 -3.48
C LEU A 100 -10.57 -17.32 -4.47
N GLU A 101 -9.80 -18.31 -4.01
CA GLU A 101 -9.34 -19.41 -4.87
C GLU A 101 -10.49 -20.26 -5.40
N LYS A 102 -11.61 -20.37 -4.67
CA LYS A 102 -12.83 -21.04 -5.15
C LYS A 102 -13.58 -20.23 -6.20
N GLU A 103 -13.45 -18.91 -6.18
CA GLU A 103 -14.13 -18.01 -7.12
C GLU A 103 -13.35 -17.77 -8.40
N VAL A 104 -12.02 -17.82 -8.33
CA VAL A 104 -11.11 -17.62 -9.47
C VAL A 104 -10.94 -18.95 -10.22
N LYS A 105 -11.62 -19.06 -11.37
CA LYS A 105 -11.41 -20.16 -12.32
C LYS A 105 -10.06 -20.06 -13.01
#